data_AF-A0A315BQA3-F1
#
_entry.id   AF-A0A315BQA3-F1
#
_cell.length_a   1.000
_cell.length_b   1.000
_cell.length_c   1.000
_cell.angle_alpha   90.00
_cell.angle_beta   90.00
_cell.angle_gamma   90.00
#
_symmetry.space_group_name_H-M   'P 1'
#
loop_
_entity.id
_entity.type
_entity.pdbx_description
1 polymer ?
#
loop_
_entity_poly.entity_id
_entity_poly.type
_entity_poly.pdbx_seq_one_letter_code
_entity_poly.pdbx_strand_id
1 'polypeptide(L)'
;MNEFLFDGLAEIKHLNIRKEGPDDDKALAVDVKFCGRTDAALCAFFDPQLRDFLFTDEVIARPMMVEPIGFTNEIENCDLHLLEKTFTGVKLRKFKIVPKDGGQIELTFTASFMPLRDEVAILAEYVTDEIHVNARPQPQLDFGGEAQQ
;
A
#
# COMPACT_ATOMS: atom_id res chain seq x y z
N MET A 1 -15.18 6.19 -9.60
CA MET A 1 -13.73 5.95 -9.43
C MET A 1 -13.60 4.82 -8.43
N ASN A 2 -12.83 3.78 -8.74
CA ASN A 2 -12.51 2.78 -7.73
C ASN A 2 -11.36 3.35 -6.91
N GLU A 3 -11.59 3.59 -5.63
CA GLU A 3 -10.56 4.07 -4.71
C GLU A 3 -9.64 2.90 -4.30
N PHE A 4 -8.39 3.20 -4.03
CA PHE A 4 -7.48 2.19 -3.49
C PHE A 4 -7.90 1.82 -2.07
N LEU A 5 -8.06 0.52 -1.81
CA LEU A 5 -8.23 -0.01 -0.47
C LEU A 5 -7.50 -1.35 -0.39
N PHE A 6 -6.43 -1.37 0.39
CA PHE A 6 -5.87 -2.63 0.86
C PHE A 6 -6.38 -2.89 2.27
N ASP A 7 -7.01 -4.04 2.49
CA ASP A 7 -7.43 -4.49 3.81
C ASP A 7 -7.24 -6.00 3.88
N GLY A 8 -6.26 -6.45 4.67
CA GLY A 8 -5.94 -7.87 4.76
C GLY A 8 -4.62 -8.17 5.44
N LEU A 9 -4.31 -9.46 5.54
CA LEU A 9 -3.05 -9.94 6.06
C LEU A 9 -1.92 -9.68 5.06
N ALA A 10 -0.83 -9.08 5.54
CA ALA A 10 0.35 -8.79 4.77
C ALA A 10 1.62 -9.02 5.59
N GLU A 11 2.64 -9.58 4.94
CA GLU A 11 3.97 -9.74 5.50
C GLU A 11 4.77 -8.44 5.34
N ILE A 12 5.46 -8.00 6.40
CA ILE A 12 6.49 -6.97 6.28
C ILE A 12 7.73 -7.61 5.67
N LYS A 13 7.88 -7.49 4.34
CA LYS A 13 9.02 -8.05 3.60
C LYS A 13 10.31 -7.33 3.97
N HIS A 14 10.32 -6.00 3.91
CA HIS A 14 11.50 -5.19 4.23
C HIS A 14 11.09 -3.96 5.02
N LEU A 15 11.93 -3.55 5.97
CA LEU A 15 11.86 -2.27 6.66
C LEU A 15 13.17 -1.51 6.43
N ASN A 16 13.10 -0.37 5.75
CA ASN A 16 14.24 0.53 5.58
C ASN A 16 14.04 1.75 6.47
N ILE A 17 15.05 2.12 7.26
CA ILE A 17 15.02 3.25 8.19
C ILE A 17 16.13 4.22 7.79
N ARG A 18 15.79 5.49 7.65
CA ARG A 18 16.74 6.56 7.28
C ARG A 18 16.47 7.82 8.11
N LYS A 19 17.46 8.70 8.16
CA LYS A 19 17.29 10.05 8.70
C LYS A 19 17.21 11.02 7.53
N GLU A 20 16.14 11.81 7.47
CA GLU A 20 15.91 12.82 6.43
C GLU A 20 15.68 14.19 7.07
N GLY A 21 15.96 15.25 6.33
CA GLY A 21 15.87 16.63 6.81
C GLY A 21 17.22 17.34 6.91
N PRO A 22 17.21 18.65 7.18
CA PRO A 22 18.43 19.44 7.37
C PRO A 22 19.19 18.99 8.61
N ASP A 23 20.46 19.36 8.73
CA ASP A 23 21.35 18.80 9.76
C ASP A 23 20.87 19.01 11.20
N ASP A 24 20.22 20.15 11.46
CA ASP A 24 19.68 20.51 12.78
C ASP A 24 18.24 20.00 13.03
N ASP A 25 17.58 19.41 12.03
CA ASP A 25 16.19 18.93 12.14
C ASP A 25 15.99 17.60 11.37
N LYS A 26 16.79 16.60 11.74
CA LYS A 26 16.67 15.25 11.15
C LYS A 26 15.51 14.49 11.77
N ALA A 27 14.54 14.12 10.95
CA ALA A 27 13.46 13.20 11.29
C ALA A 27 13.79 11.76 10.87
N LEU A 28 13.15 10.78 11.52
CA LEU A 28 13.15 9.41 11.02
C LEU A 28 12.18 9.32 9.85
N ALA A 29 12.61 8.64 8.79
CA ALA A 29 11.76 8.25 7.70
C ALA A 29 11.91 6.75 7.47
N VAL A 30 10.81 6.08 7.14
CA VAL A 30 10.80 4.64 6.85
C VAL A 30 10.23 4.35 5.49
N ASP A 31 10.68 3.24 4.91
CA ASP A 31 9.98 2.53 3.84
C ASP A 31 9.66 1.12 4.33
N VAL A 32 8.38 0.81 4.44
CA VAL A 32 7.90 -0.53 4.80
C VAL A 32 7.37 -1.19 3.53
N LYS A 33 7.96 -2.31 3.14
CA LYS A 33 7.50 -3.10 2.01
C LYS A 33 6.56 -4.19 2.51
N PHE A 34 5.29 -4.10 2.12
CA PHE A 34 4.28 -5.10 2.42
C PHE A 34 4.09 -6.06 1.24
N CYS A 35 3.74 -7.31 1.54
CA CYS A 35 3.26 -8.28 0.58
C CYS A 35 2.09 -9.05 1.18
N GLY A 36 0.90 -8.92 0.61
CA GLY A 36 -0.30 -9.57 1.14
C GLY A 36 -1.28 -9.98 0.05
N ARG A 37 -2.28 -10.78 0.42
CA ARG A 37 -3.35 -11.22 -0.50
C ARG A 37 -4.59 -10.35 -0.34
N THR A 38 -5.22 -10.02 -1.45
CA THR A 38 -6.49 -9.29 -1.49
C THR A 38 -7.33 -9.70 -2.71
N ASP A 39 -8.56 -9.21 -2.80
CA ASP A 39 -9.46 -9.50 -3.91
C ASP A 39 -8.98 -8.85 -5.21
N ALA A 40 -9.11 -9.57 -6.33
CA ALA A 40 -8.81 -9.07 -7.66
C ALA A 40 -9.67 -7.86 -8.10
N ALA A 41 -10.71 -7.48 -7.35
CA ALA A 41 -11.45 -6.24 -7.53
C ALA A 41 -10.55 -5.01 -7.42
N LEU A 42 -9.49 -5.08 -6.59
CA LEU A 42 -8.52 -3.99 -6.46
C LEU A 42 -7.73 -3.75 -7.76
N CYS A 43 -7.68 -4.71 -8.69
CA CYS A 43 -7.08 -4.50 -10.01
C CYS A 43 -7.69 -3.30 -10.74
N ALA A 44 -8.98 -3.04 -10.55
CA ALA A 44 -9.68 -1.95 -11.23
C ALA A 44 -9.27 -0.54 -10.77
N PHE A 45 -8.55 -0.42 -9.64
CA PHE A 45 -7.86 0.82 -9.27
C PHE A 45 -6.68 1.10 -10.20
N PHE A 46 -5.94 0.06 -10.59
CA PHE A 46 -4.73 0.18 -11.41
C PHE A 46 -5.08 0.31 -12.89
N ASP A 47 -5.94 -0.56 -13.40
CA ASP A 47 -6.49 -0.49 -14.75
C ASP A 47 -7.81 -1.29 -14.79
N PRO A 48 -8.92 -0.72 -15.32
CA PRO A 48 -10.22 -1.41 -15.38
C PRO A 48 -10.20 -2.76 -16.11
N GLN A 49 -9.29 -2.97 -17.05
CA GLN A 49 -9.17 -4.20 -17.84
C GLN A 49 -8.17 -5.20 -17.22
N LEU A 50 -7.45 -4.81 -16.16
CA LEU A 50 -6.41 -5.65 -15.57
C LEU A 50 -6.95 -6.96 -15.02
N ARG A 51 -8.14 -6.97 -14.43
CA ARG A 51 -8.75 -8.21 -13.92
C ARG A 51 -9.00 -9.20 -15.04
N ASP A 52 -9.64 -8.76 -16.12
CA ASP A 52 -9.98 -9.62 -17.27
C ASP A 52 -8.74 -10.09 -18.02
N PHE A 53 -7.69 -9.27 -17.99
CA PHE A 53 -6.37 -9.62 -18.52
C PHE A 53 -5.67 -10.69 -17.68
N LEU A 54 -5.79 -10.64 -16.35
CA LEU A 54 -5.11 -11.54 -15.42
C LEU A 54 -5.81 -12.87 -15.20
N PHE A 55 -7.14 -12.91 -15.35
CA PHE A 55 -7.96 -14.06 -14.99
C PHE A 55 -8.77 -14.59 -16.18
N THR A 56 -9.10 -15.87 -16.14
CA THR A 56 -10.17 -16.44 -16.96
C THR A 56 -11.53 -16.13 -16.31
N ASP A 57 -12.62 -16.41 -17.03
CA ASP A 57 -13.99 -16.26 -16.52
C ASP A 57 -14.27 -17.13 -15.28
N GLU A 58 -13.52 -18.23 -15.12
CA GLU A 58 -13.56 -19.13 -13.96
C GLU A 58 -12.66 -18.66 -12.80
N VAL A 59 -12.12 -17.44 -12.91
CA VAL A 59 -11.24 -16.83 -11.92
C VAL A 59 -9.94 -17.61 -11.67
N ILE A 60 -9.51 -18.34 -12.69
CA ILE A 60 -8.21 -19.02 -12.75
C ILE A 60 -7.19 -18.01 -13.27
N ALA A 61 -6.05 -17.90 -12.59
CA ALA A 61 -4.98 -17.02 -13.02
C ALA A 61 -4.47 -17.49 -14.39
N ARG A 62 -4.44 -16.59 -15.37
CA ARG A 62 -3.87 -16.91 -16.68
C ARG A 62 -2.38 -17.18 -16.50
N PRO A 63 -1.82 -18.21 -17.15
CA PRO A 63 -0.40 -18.50 -17.10
C PRO A 63 0.37 -17.40 -17.85
N MET A 64 0.67 -16.31 -17.16
CA MET A 64 1.57 -15.27 -17.63
C MET A 64 3.00 -15.70 -17.30
N MET A 65 3.94 -15.54 -18.24
CA MET A 65 5.35 -15.83 -18.00
C MET A 65 5.97 -14.82 -17.02
N VAL A 66 5.76 -15.08 -15.72
CA VAL A 66 6.65 -14.96 -14.55
C VAL A 66 7.36 -13.63 -14.25
N GLU A 67 6.76 -12.48 -14.56
CA GLU A 67 7.11 -11.24 -13.85
C GLU A 67 5.89 -10.57 -13.23
N PRO A 68 5.97 -10.12 -11.95
CA PRO A 68 4.91 -9.32 -11.36
C PRO A 68 4.64 -8.07 -12.19
N ILE A 69 3.38 -7.74 -12.41
CA ILE A 69 3.01 -6.50 -13.10
C ILE A 69 3.31 -5.35 -12.15
N GLY A 70 4.33 -4.56 -12.48
CA GLY A 70 4.75 -3.39 -11.71
C GLY A 70 4.05 -2.13 -12.19
N PHE A 71 3.66 -1.28 -11.24
CA PHE A 71 3.07 0.03 -11.52
C PHE A 71 3.92 1.14 -10.93
N THR A 72 3.96 2.27 -11.63
CA THR A 72 4.71 3.47 -11.23
C THR A 72 3.83 4.53 -10.57
N ASN A 73 2.52 4.30 -10.49
CA ASN A 73 1.62 5.19 -9.77
C ASN A 73 1.99 5.24 -8.28
N GLU A 74 1.80 6.42 -7.71
CA GLU A 74 1.98 6.67 -6.30
C GLU A 74 0.70 7.28 -5.75
N ILE A 75 0.38 6.95 -4.51
CA ILE A 75 -0.76 7.48 -3.79
C ILE A 75 -0.20 8.25 -2.60
N GLU A 76 -0.52 9.54 -2.54
CA GLU A 76 -0.11 10.40 -1.44
C GLU A 76 -1.24 10.57 -0.43
N ASN A 77 -0.93 11.06 0.77
CA ASN A 77 -1.90 11.33 1.83
C ASN A 77 -2.79 10.13 2.15
N CYS A 78 -2.19 8.97 2.39
CA CYS A 78 -2.90 7.78 2.85
C CYS A 78 -2.89 7.67 4.38
N ASP A 79 -3.93 7.01 4.90
CA ASP A 79 -3.93 6.42 6.24
C ASP A 79 -3.47 4.97 6.13
N LEU A 80 -2.55 4.58 7.02
CA LEU A 80 -2.10 3.22 7.21
C LEU A 80 -2.40 2.79 8.65
N HIS A 81 -3.23 1.77 8.80
CA HIS A 81 -3.55 1.18 10.08
C HIS A 81 -2.93 -0.21 10.18
N LEU A 82 -2.14 -0.43 11.23
CA LEU A 82 -1.51 -1.72 11.56
C LEU A 82 -1.05 -1.69 13.02
N LEU A 83 -1.01 -2.85 13.68
CA LEU A 83 -0.50 -2.99 15.06
C LEU A 83 -1.13 -1.98 16.05
N GLU A 84 -2.45 -1.78 15.96
CA GLU A 84 -3.21 -0.81 16.76
C GLU A 84 -2.76 0.66 16.61
N LYS A 85 -1.91 0.95 15.62
CA LYS A 85 -1.42 2.28 15.29
C LYS A 85 -2.00 2.78 13.99
N THR A 86 -2.03 4.10 13.85
CA THR A 86 -2.44 4.81 12.65
C THR A 86 -1.34 5.76 12.23
N PHE A 87 -0.85 5.60 11.00
CA PHE A 87 0.12 6.50 10.38
C PHE A 87 -0.60 7.30 9.30
N THR A 88 -0.43 8.62 9.35
CA THR A 88 -1.04 9.56 8.39
C THR A 88 0.02 10.14 7.47
N GLY A 89 -0.40 10.75 6.35
CA GLY A 89 0.52 11.31 5.36
C GLY A 89 1.39 10.24 4.68
N VAL A 90 0.92 9.00 4.67
CA VAL A 90 1.66 7.85 4.12
C VAL A 90 1.64 7.93 2.60
N LYS A 91 2.81 7.71 1.99
CA LYS A 91 2.96 7.58 0.55
C LYS A 91 3.05 6.11 0.16
N LEU A 92 2.10 5.62 -0.64
CA LEU A 92 2.08 4.26 -1.17
C LEU A 92 2.65 4.24 -2.60
N ARG A 93 3.59 3.35 -2.87
CA ARG A 93 4.31 3.29 -4.16
C ARG A 93 4.85 1.90 -4.48
N LYS A 94 5.47 1.76 -5.66
CA LYS A 94 6.13 0.52 -6.11
C LYS A 94 5.21 -0.69 -6.06
N PHE A 95 3.96 -0.51 -6.50
CA PHE A 95 2.97 -1.56 -6.53
C PHE A 95 3.39 -2.67 -7.49
N LYS A 96 3.21 -3.93 -7.07
CA LYS A 96 3.36 -5.09 -7.93
C LYS A 96 2.23 -6.08 -7.68
N ILE A 97 1.65 -6.60 -8.76
CA ILE A 97 0.56 -7.58 -8.71
C ILE A 97 1.02 -8.91 -9.28
N VAL A 98 0.70 -9.98 -8.56
CA VAL A 98 0.78 -11.37 -9.05
C VAL A 98 -0.61 -12.00 -8.92
N PRO A 99 -1.24 -12.46 -10.01
CA PRO A 99 -2.52 -13.14 -9.92
C PRO A 99 -2.39 -14.48 -9.20
N LYS A 100 -3.40 -14.87 -8.43
CA LYS A 100 -3.52 -16.16 -7.74
C LYS A 100 -4.91 -16.73 -8.02
N ASP A 101 -5.00 -18.05 -8.19
CA ASP A 101 -6.27 -18.71 -8.44
C ASP A 101 -7.32 -18.40 -7.37
N GLY A 102 -8.59 -18.39 -7.78
CA GLY A 102 -9.71 -18.08 -6.89
C GLY A 102 -9.99 -16.58 -6.76
N GLY A 103 -9.57 -15.78 -7.73
CA GLY A 103 -9.88 -14.33 -7.75
C GLY A 103 -9.10 -13.50 -6.77
N GLN A 104 -7.93 -13.98 -6.38
CA GLN A 104 -7.05 -13.27 -5.46
C GLN A 104 -5.87 -12.69 -6.22
N ILE A 105 -5.36 -11.58 -5.72
CA ILE A 105 -4.05 -11.06 -6.10
C ILE A 105 -3.14 -11.07 -4.89
N GLU A 106 -1.87 -11.35 -5.13
CA GLU A 106 -0.80 -10.99 -4.22
C GLU A 106 -0.33 -9.59 -4.61
N LEU A 107 -0.53 -8.63 -3.70
CA LEU A 107 -0.14 -7.24 -3.87
C LEU A 107 1.11 -6.97 -3.02
N THR A 108 2.16 -6.52 -3.68
CA THR A 108 3.31 -5.91 -3.02
C THR A 108 3.24 -4.39 -3.18
N PHE A 109 3.48 -3.64 -2.11
CA PHE A 109 3.60 -2.18 -2.17
C PHE A 109 4.57 -1.68 -1.09
N THR A 110 5.05 -0.45 -1.26
CA THR A 110 5.90 0.23 -0.26
C THR A 110 5.14 1.40 0.33
N ALA A 111 5.00 1.41 1.66
CA ALA A 111 4.50 2.55 2.41
C ALA A 111 5.68 3.36 2.96
N SER A 112 5.69 4.65 2.67
CA SER A 112 6.74 5.58 3.09
C SER A 112 6.16 6.69 3.96
N PHE A 113 6.72 6.90 5.14
CA PHE A 113 6.23 7.88 6.13
C PHE A 113 7.29 8.24 7.18
N MET A 114 6.98 9.20 8.04
CA MET A 114 7.86 9.68 9.12
C MET A 114 7.32 9.24 10.50
N PRO A 115 7.74 8.08 11.02
CA PRO A 115 7.31 7.57 12.32
C PRO A 115 8.08 8.18 13.50
N LEU A 116 7.52 8.00 14.69
CA LEU A 116 8.21 8.19 15.96
C LEU A 116 9.19 7.05 16.25
N ARG A 117 10.11 7.28 17.20
CA ARG A 117 11.17 6.31 17.54
C ARG A 117 10.63 4.98 18.04
N ASP A 118 9.62 5.01 18.90
CA ASP A 118 8.94 3.84 19.46
C ASP A 118 8.16 3.07 18.38
N GLU A 119 7.56 3.79 17.44
CA GLU A 119 6.85 3.19 16.31
C GLU A 119 7.79 2.43 15.38
N VAL A 120 9.01 2.95 15.14
CA VAL A 120 10.05 2.22 14.39
C VAL A 120 10.44 0.93 15.09
N ALA A 121 10.58 0.95 16.42
CA ALA A 121 10.92 -0.25 17.18
C ALA A 121 9.84 -1.33 17.02
N ILE A 122 8.57 -0.93 17.12
CA ILE A 122 7.44 -1.82 16.90
C ILE A 122 7.47 -2.38 15.47
N LEU A 123 7.59 -1.56 14.44
CA LEU A 123 7.66 -2.05 13.06
C LEU A 123 8.82 -3.04 12.84
N ALA A 124 9.95 -2.84 13.52
CA ALA A 124 11.11 -3.71 13.41
C ALA A 124 10.91 -5.09 14.05
N GLU A 125 10.09 -5.19 15.10
CA GLU A 125 9.79 -6.46 15.79
C GLU A 125 8.97 -7.42 14.90
N TYR A 126 8.14 -6.89 13.99
CA TYR A 126 7.25 -7.68 13.11
C TYR A 126 7.78 -7.84 11.68
N VAL A 127 9.07 -7.56 11.44
CA VAL A 127 9.67 -7.82 10.12
C VAL A 127 9.65 -9.32 9.86
N THR A 128 9.23 -9.73 8.65
CA THR A 128 8.93 -11.11 8.25
C THR A 128 7.68 -11.75 8.87
N ASP A 129 6.98 -11.05 9.78
CA ASP A 129 5.71 -11.52 10.31
C ASP A 129 4.55 -11.07 9.43
N GLU A 130 3.48 -11.86 9.45
CA GLU A 130 2.20 -11.54 8.83
C GLU A 130 1.32 -10.78 9.82
N ILE A 131 0.91 -9.57 9.44
CA ILE A 131 0.10 -8.69 10.27
C ILE A 131 -1.10 -8.18 9.48
N HIS A 132 -2.16 -7.78 10.18
CA HIS A 132 -3.29 -7.12 9.54
C HIS A 132 -2.91 -5.69 9.17
N VAL A 133 -3.11 -5.33 7.90
CA VAL A 133 -2.81 -4.01 7.34
C VAL A 133 -4.05 -3.48 6.64
N ASN A 134 -4.41 -2.24 6.97
CA ASN A 134 -5.40 -1.47 6.25
C ASN A 134 -4.74 -0.19 5.70
N ALA A 135 -4.78 0.01 4.39
CA ALA A 135 -4.20 1.17 3.73
C ALA A 135 -5.20 1.77 2.73
N ARG A 136 -5.48 3.07 2.89
CA ARG A 136 -6.46 3.79 2.08
C ARG A 136 -6.08 5.27 1.90
N PRO A 137 -6.43 5.90 0.78
CA PRO A 137 -6.35 7.36 0.63
C PRO A 137 -7.19 8.06 1.70
N GLN A 138 -6.73 9.21 2.19
CA GLN A 138 -7.58 10.09 2.97
C GLN A 138 -8.64 10.73 2.06
N PRO A 139 -9.88 10.94 2.55
CA PRO A 139 -10.88 11.68 1.80
C PRO A 139 -10.35 13.10 1.52
N GLN A 140 -10.48 13.57 0.28
CA GLN A 140 -10.18 14.96 -0.05
C GLN A 140 -11.13 15.86 0.74
N LEU A 141 -10.58 16.67 1.64
CA LEU A 141 -11.31 17.78 2.25
C LEU A 141 -11.56 18.82 1.14
N ASP A 142 -12.73 18.76 0.53
CA ASP A 142 -13.20 19.78 -0.40
C ASP A 142 -13.55 21.03 0.41
N PHE A 143 -12.57 21.92 0.60
CA PHE A 143 -12.84 23.27 1.08
C PHE A 143 -13.50 24.04 -0.06
N GLY A 144 -14.80 23.83 -0.24
CA GLY A 144 -15.65 24.63 -1.11
C GLY A 144 -15.49 26.11 -0.77
N GLY A 145 -14.65 26.78 -1.54
CA GLY A 145 -14.36 28.19 -1.38
C GLY A 145 -15.56 29.02 -1.86
N GLU A 146 -16.35 29.53 -0.92
CA GLU A 146 -17.17 30.72 -1.12
C GLU A 146 -17.21 31.53 0.18
N ALA A 147 -16.16 32.31 0.45
CA ALA A 147 -16.32 33.54 1.21
C ALA A 147 -16.84 34.61 0.23
N GLN A 148 -18.15 34.61 -0.02
CA GLN A 148 -18.82 35.75 -0.64
C GLN A 148 -18.97 36.84 0.44
N GLN A 149 -18.31 37.97 0.24
CA GLN A 149 -18.72 39.27 0.79
C GLN A 149 -19.38 40.08 -0.32
#